data_AF-A0A125BED7-F1
#
_entry.id   AF-A0A125BED7-F1
#
_cell.length_a   1.000
_cell.length_b   1.000
_cell.length_c   1.000
_cell.angle_alpha   90.00
_cell.angle_beta   90.00
_cell.angle_gamma   90.00
#
_symmetry.space_group_name_H-M   'P 1'
#
loop_
_entity.id
_entity.type
_entity.pdbx_description
1 polymer ?
#
loop_
_entity_poly.entity_id
_entity_poly.type
_entity_poly.pdbx_seq_one_letter_code
_entity_poly.pdbx_strand_id
1 'polypeptide(L)'
;MNKIILGIAVLALFVKPLMAQPNEQQPNYGFTATSNQDEIFLAKCRIYRSALEHSDMSTLETFVEPGLLKSKPDAVRSLLMKTSKKFIKRISKDGYELKSMIIEPINNPNYATVGTLWDARAAKSSGNGACGYTKLANGTWRINPSTC
;
A
#
# COMPACT_ATOMS: atom_id res chain seq x y z
N MET A 1 60.86 24.39 -2.93
CA MET A 1 59.58 24.58 -2.18
C MET A 1 58.47 24.87 -3.18
N ASN A 2 57.23 24.46 -2.88
CA ASN A 2 55.99 24.46 -3.71
C ASN A 2 55.80 23.17 -4.52
N LYS A 3 54.99 22.17 -4.13
CA LYS A 3 53.55 22.03 -3.77
C LYS A 3 52.74 21.43 -4.94
N ILE A 4 52.27 20.18 -4.73
CA ILE A 4 50.91 19.57 -4.96
C ILE A 4 50.33 19.80 -6.39
N ILE A 5 49.69 18.87 -7.12
CA ILE A 5 48.57 18.01 -6.74
C ILE A 5 48.44 16.84 -7.74
N LEU A 6 48.34 15.62 -7.22
CA LEU A 6 47.88 14.42 -7.91
C LEU A 6 46.36 14.57 -8.16
N GLY A 7 45.96 14.84 -9.40
CA GLY A 7 44.55 14.88 -9.78
C GLY A 7 44.00 13.48 -9.97
N ILE A 8 43.48 12.87 -8.90
CA ILE A 8 42.68 11.64 -9.00
C ILE A 8 41.26 12.07 -9.43
N ALA A 9 40.93 11.82 -10.70
CA ALA A 9 39.55 11.90 -11.18
C ALA A 9 38.79 10.67 -10.67
N VAL A 10 38.10 10.81 -9.54
CA VAL A 10 37.10 9.82 -9.09
C VAL A 10 35.84 10.06 -9.91
N LEU A 11 35.64 9.23 -10.94
CA LEU A 11 34.37 9.14 -11.66
C LEU A 11 33.36 8.45 -10.73
N ALA A 12 32.66 9.23 -9.90
CA ALA A 12 31.58 8.72 -9.06
C ALA A 12 30.38 8.39 -9.94
N LEU A 13 30.28 7.14 -10.38
CA LEU A 13 29.05 6.54 -10.90
C LEU A 13 28.01 6.56 -9.77
N PHE A 14 27.16 7.58 -9.73
CA PHE A 14 25.92 7.55 -8.95
C PHE A 14 24.91 6.64 -9.66
N VAL A 15 25.18 5.34 -9.65
CA VAL A 15 24.11 4.35 -9.83
C VAL A 15 23.39 4.34 -8.48
N LYS A 16 22.30 5.10 -8.35
CA LYS A 16 21.34 4.82 -7.27
C LYS A 16 20.95 3.36 -7.46
N PRO A 17 21.17 2.47 -6.48
CA PRO A 17 20.55 1.16 -6.57
C PRO A 17 19.05 1.44 -6.48
N LEU A 18 18.34 1.24 -7.59
CA LEU A 18 16.90 1.06 -7.59
C LEU A 18 16.68 -0.27 -6.86
N MET A 19 16.74 -0.22 -5.53
CA MET A 19 16.22 -1.28 -4.68
C MET A 19 14.69 -1.23 -4.88
N ALA A 20 14.21 -1.78 -6.00
CA ALA A 20 12.86 -2.29 -6.03
C ALA A 20 12.80 -3.27 -4.86
N GLN A 21 12.09 -2.90 -3.79
CA GLN A 21 11.89 -3.82 -2.69
C GLN A 21 11.27 -5.08 -3.31
N PRO A 22 11.78 -6.29 -3.04
CA PRO A 22 11.28 -7.54 -3.64
C PRO A 22 9.75 -7.75 -3.47
N ASN A 23 9.12 -6.95 -2.62
CA ASN A 23 7.70 -6.89 -2.34
C ASN A 23 6.84 -6.29 -3.46
N GLU A 24 7.40 -5.45 -4.34
CA GLU A 24 6.68 -4.87 -5.49
C GLU A 24 6.52 -5.86 -6.66
N GLN A 25 7.40 -6.86 -6.78
CA GLN A 25 7.29 -7.89 -7.83
C GLN A 25 6.18 -8.93 -7.56
N GLN A 26 5.70 -9.08 -6.33
CA GLN A 26 4.65 -10.03 -6.03
C GLN A 26 3.27 -9.56 -6.55
N PRO A 27 2.37 -10.47 -6.93
CA PRO A 27 1.00 -10.08 -7.30
C PRO A 27 0.29 -9.37 -6.13
N ASN A 28 -0.74 -8.58 -6.41
CA ASN A 28 -1.48 -7.86 -5.37
C ASN A 28 -2.56 -8.74 -4.70
N TYR A 29 -3.11 -9.71 -5.43
CA TYR A 29 -3.90 -10.82 -4.89
C TYR A 29 -3.05 -12.09 -4.83
N GLY A 30 -3.09 -12.82 -3.70
CA GLY A 30 -2.39 -14.09 -3.55
C GLY A 30 -0.88 -13.96 -3.36
N PHE A 31 -0.42 -12.87 -2.74
CA PHE A 31 1.00 -12.71 -2.39
C PHE A 31 1.41 -13.58 -1.20
N THR A 32 2.69 -13.87 -1.06
CA THR A 32 3.27 -14.62 0.05
C THR A 32 3.88 -13.68 1.10
N ALA A 33 3.78 -14.06 2.36
CA ALA A 33 4.38 -13.35 3.49
C ALA A 33 4.88 -14.37 4.51
N THR A 34 6.02 -14.09 5.15
CA THR A 34 6.65 -15.02 6.11
C THR A 34 5.88 -15.13 7.42
N SER A 35 5.25 -14.04 7.84
CA SER A 35 4.37 -13.95 9.01
C SER A 35 3.25 -12.96 8.74
N ASN A 36 2.30 -12.80 9.68
CA ASN A 36 1.29 -11.73 9.62
C ASN A 36 1.84 -10.35 10.06
N GLN A 37 3.15 -10.25 10.34
CA GLN A 37 3.86 -9.02 10.70
C GLN A 37 4.86 -8.58 9.62
N ASP A 38 4.80 -9.19 8.44
CA ASP A 38 5.74 -8.95 7.35
C ASP A 38 5.53 -7.56 6.70
N GLU A 39 6.62 -6.86 6.37
CA GLU A 39 6.55 -5.52 5.76
C GLU A 39 5.86 -5.50 4.40
N ILE A 40 5.70 -6.65 3.74
CA ILE A 40 4.93 -6.73 2.50
C ILE A 40 3.50 -6.20 2.67
N PHE A 41 2.88 -6.33 3.85
CA PHE A 41 1.56 -5.75 4.10
C PHE A 41 1.57 -4.22 4.04
N LEU A 42 2.62 -3.55 4.55
CA LEU A 42 2.78 -2.10 4.44
C LEU A 42 2.92 -1.69 2.97
N ALA A 43 3.77 -2.40 2.21
CA ALA A 43 3.96 -2.13 0.78
C ALA A 43 2.63 -2.27 0.01
N LYS A 44 1.90 -3.37 0.20
CA LYS A 44 0.60 -3.59 -0.42
C LYS A 44 -0.44 -2.55 0.01
N CYS A 45 -0.42 -2.10 1.28
CA CYS A 45 -1.33 -1.05 1.71
C CYS A 45 -1.02 0.28 1.00
N ARG A 46 0.26 0.66 0.87
CA ARG A 46 0.67 1.89 0.18
C ARG A 46 0.22 1.88 -1.29
N ILE A 47 0.45 0.77 -1.99
CA ILE A 47 0.02 0.60 -3.39
C ILE A 47 -1.51 0.75 -3.48
N TYR A 48 -2.26 0.04 -2.64
CA TYR A 48 -3.73 0.10 -2.66
C TYR A 48 -4.27 1.51 -2.39
N ARG A 49 -3.72 2.20 -1.37
CA ARG A 49 -4.11 3.58 -1.02
C ARG A 49 -3.80 4.57 -2.14
N SER A 50 -2.62 4.45 -2.75
CA SER A 50 -2.24 5.28 -3.90
C SER A 50 -3.21 5.06 -5.07
N ALA A 51 -3.59 3.81 -5.34
CA ALA A 51 -4.56 3.49 -6.39
C ALA A 51 -5.97 4.01 -6.06
N LEU A 52 -6.38 4.01 -4.80
CA LEU A 52 -7.64 4.65 -4.36
C LEU A 52 -7.60 6.17 -4.57
N GLU A 53 -6.53 6.84 -4.15
CA GLU A 53 -6.33 8.28 -4.30
C GLU A 53 -6.42 8.75 -5.75
N HIS A 54 -5.73 8.03 -6.65
CA HIS A 54 -5.67 8.37 -8.07
C HIS A 54 -6.80 7.75 -8.90
N SER A 55 -7.73 7.02 -8.26
CA SER A 55 -8.75 6.24 -8.96
C SER A 55 -8.18 5.32 -10.06
N ASP A 56 -7.01 4.74 -9.81
CA ASP A 56 -6.35 3.81 -10.72
C ASP A 56 -7.05 2.45 -10.68
N MET A 57 -8.11 2.30 -11.50
CA MET A 57 -8.90 1.08 -11.56
C MET A 57 -8.07 -0.12 -12.04
N SER A 58 -7.08 0.11 -12.90
CA SER A 58 -6.22 -0.97 -13.40
C SER A 58 -5.45 -1.60 -12.24
N THR A 59 -4.83 -0.77 -11.39
CA THR A 59 -4.15 -1.26 -10.19
C THR A 59 -5.13 -1.82 -9.17
N LEU A 60 -6.27 -1.18 -8.90
CA LEU A 60 -7.23 -1.69 -7.91
C LEU A 60 -7.79 -3.07 -8.28
N GLU A 61 -8.03 -3.34 -9.56
CA GLU A 61 -8.52 -4.63 -10.04
C GLU A 61 -7.51 -5.77 -9.76
N THR A 62 -6.20 -5.48 -9.71
CA THR A 62 -5.18 -6.49 -9.38
C THR A 62 -5.23 -7.01 -7.93
N PHE A 63 -5.93 -6.31 -7.03
CA PHE A 63 -6.16 -6.75 -5.65
C PHE A 63 -7.41 -7.66 -5.52
N VAL A 64 -8.20 -7.80 -6.58
CA VAL A 64 -9.41 -8.58 -6.59
C VAL A 64 -9.11 -10.01 -7.02
N GLU A 65 -9.83 -10.98 -6.46
CA GLU A 65 -9.75 -12.36 -6.91
C GLU A 65 -10.05 -12.46 -8.41
N PRO A 66 -9.18 -13.09 -9.23
CA PRO A 66 -9.37 -13.16 -10.68
C PRO A 66 -10.69 -13.80 -11.12
N GLY A 67 -11.14 -14.85 -10.42
CA GLY A 67 -12.42 -15.50 -10.69
C GLY A 67 -13.63 -14.59 -10.41
N LEU A 68 -13.55 -13.75 -9.37
CA LEU A 68 -14.58 -12.78 -9.05
C LEU A 68 -14.60 -11.63 -10.08
N LEU A 69 -13.44 -11.11 -10.45
CA LEU A 69 -13.33 -10.05 -11.47
C LEU A 69 -13.86 -10.52 -12.83
N LYS A 70 -13.57 -11.78 -13.22
CA LYS A 70 -14.08 -12.37 -14.47
C LYS A 70 -15.59 -12.60 -14.44
N SER A 71 -16.14 -13.04 -13.30
CA SER A 71 -17.57 -13.38 -13.19
C SER A 71 -18.47 -12.17 -12.94
N LYS A 72 -17.97 -11.10 -12.31
CA LYS A 72 -18.75 -9.92 -11.92
C LYS A 72 -17.98 -8.61 -12.14
N PRO A 73 -17.48 -8.32 -13.35
CA PRO A 73 -16.60 -7.17 -13.59
C PRO A 73 -17.26 -5.84 -13.22
N ASP A 74 -18.51 -5.61 -13.61
CA ASP A 74 -19.19 -4.32 -13.35
C ASP A 74 -19.51 -4.10 -11.87
N ALA A 75 -19.88 -5.17 -11.16
CA ALA A 75 -20.12 -5.09 -9.72
C ALA A 75 -18.82 -4.81 -8.95
N VAL A 76 -17.72 -5.44 -9.36
CA VAL A 76 -16.39 -5.18 -8.80
C VAL A 76 -15.97 -3.74 -9.06
N ARG A 77 -16.06 -3.26 -10.31
CA ARG A 77 -15.72 -1.88 -10.67
C ARG A 77 -16.55 -0.86 -9.91
N SER A 78 -17.86 -1.08 -9.83
CA SER A 78 -18.77 -0.21 -9.08
C SER A 78 -18.39 -0.14 -7.60
N LEU A 79 -18.04 -1.28 -6.99
CA LEU A 79 -17.54 -1.32 -5.62
C LEU A 79 -16.22 -0.53 -5.47
N LEU A 80 -15.24 -0.78 -6.33
CA LEU A 80 -13.93 -0.11 -6.30
C LEU A 80 -14.05 1.40 -6.50
N MET A 81 -14.89 1.85 -7.45
CA MET A 81 -15.21 3.27 -7.63
C MET A 81 -15.85 3.89 -6.39
N LYS A 82 -16.78 3.18 -5.75
CA LYS A 82 -17.41 3.66 -4.50
C LYS A 82 -16.39 3.76 -3.36
N THR A 83 -15.48 2.80 -3.25
CA THR A 83 -14.39 2.82 -2.27
C THR A 83 -13.44 3.99 -2.54
N SER A 84 -12.99 4.16 -3.79
CA SER A 84 -12.15 5.30 -4.19
C SER A 84 -12.82 6.64 -3.87
N LYS A 85 -14.08 6.85 -4.26
CA LYS A 85 -14.81 8.09 -3.94
C LYS A 85 -14.88 8.38 -2.44
N LYS A 86 -15.11 7.36 -1.60
CA LYS A 86 -15.09 7.51 -0.14
C LYS A 86 -13.70 7.87 0.37
N PHE A 87 -12.66 7.24 -0.19
CA PHE A 87 -11.28 7.49 0.15
C PHE A 87 -10.88 8.93 -0.18
N ILE A 88 -11.12 9.37 -1.43
CA ILE A 88 -10.87 10.73 -1.90
C ILE A 88 -11.59 11.75 -1.02
N LYS A 89 -12.90 11.55 -0.76
CA LYS A 89 -13.66 12.45 0.14
C LYS A 89 -13.01 12.60 1.53
N ARG A 90 -12.40 11.54 2.07
CA ARG A 90 -11.70 11.57 3.36
C ARG A 90 -10.40 12.37 3.27
N ILE A 91 -9.58 12.11 2.25
CA ILE A 91 -8.26 12.74 2.11
C ILE A 91 -8.32 14.17 1.57
N SER A 92 -9.41 14.57 0.90
CA SER A 92 -9.63 15.94 0.44
C SER A 92 -10.14 16.89 1.53
N LYS A 93 -10.24 16.43 2.79
CA LYS A 93 -10.54 17.31 3.92
C LYS A 93 -9.42 18.32 4.10
N ASP A 94 -9.77 19.56 4.40
CA ASP A 94 -8.78 20.62 4.59
C ASP A 94 -7.84 20.28 5.77
N GLY A 95 -6.55 20.50 5.53
CA GLY A 95 -5.47 20.13 6.45
C GLY A 95 -5.33 18.62 6.69
N TYR A 96 -5.79 17.76 5.77
CA TYR A 96 -5.60 16.31 5.87
C TYR A 96 -4.11 15.94 5.89
N GLU A 97 -3.75 15.06 6.82
CA GLU A 97 -2.40 14.53 6.98
C GLU A 97 -2.49 13.09 7.47
N LEU A 98 -1.83 12.17 6.76
CA LEU A 98 -1.61 10.81 7.23
C LEU A 98 -0.45 10.82 8.23
N LYS A 99 -0.73 10.52 9.50
CA LYS A 99 0.23 10.59 10.61
C LYS A 99 1.07 9.33 10.77
N SER A 100 0.47 8.17 10.57
CA SER A 100 1.18 6.90 10.70
C SER A 100 0.54 5.79 9.86
N MET A 101 1.37 4.80 9.56
CA MET A 101 0.98 3.53 8.97
C MET A 101 1.82 2.44 9.62
N ILE A 102 1.19 1.61 10.46
CA ILE A 102 1.90 0.60 11.27
C ILE A 102 1.23 -0.76 11.11
N ILE A 103 2.03 -1.82 11.16
CA ILE A 103 1.50 -3.17 11.24
C ILE A 103 0.97 -3.37 12.66
N GLU A 104 -0.29 -3.80 12.77
CA GLU A 104 -0.92 -4.06 14.06
C GLU A 104 -0.51 -5.45 14.57
N PRO A 105 -0.11 -5.57 15.85
CA PRO A 105 0.16 -6.88 16.45
C PRO A 105 -1.17 -7.61 16.67
N ILE A 106 -1.41 -8.66 15.88
CA ILE A 106 -2.65 -9.45 15.91
C ILE A 106 -2.34 -10.91 16.24
N ASN A 107 -3.00 -11.43 17.29
CA ASN A 107 -2.88 -12.81 17.76
C ASN A 107 -3.63 -13.84 16.90
N ASN A 108 -3.78 -13.58 15.60
CA ASN A 108 -4.40 -14.50 14.66
C ASN A 108 -3.52 -14.63 13.42
N PRO A 109 -2.92 -15.81 13.17
CA PRO A 109 -1.99 -16.01 12.06
C PRO A 109 -2.65 -15.94 10.68
N ASN A 110 -3.98 -15.89 10.60
CA ASN A 110 -4.75 -15.79 9.36
C ASN A 110 -5.20 -14.37 9.03
N TYR A 111 -4.89 -13.38 9.89
CA TYR A 111 -5.16 -11.98 9.64
C TYR A 111 -3.92 -11.12 9.87
N ALA A 112 -3.75 -10.14 9.01
CA ALA A 112 -2.80 -9.06 9.18
C ALA A 112 -3.55 -7.74 8.99
N THR A 113 -3.14 -6.69 9.70
CA THR A 113 -3.73 -5.37 9.56
C THR A 113 -2.63 -4.32 9.56
N VAL A 114 -2.79 -3.36 8.66
CA VAL A 114 -2.01 -2.12 8.67
C VAL A 114 -2.91 -0.99 9.17
N GLY A 115 -2.72 -0.58 10.41
CA GLY A 115 -3.41 0.55 11.02
C GLY A 115 -2.92 1.88 10.46
N THR A 116 -3.83 2.83 10.26
CA THR A 116 -3.54 4.20 9.82
C THR A 116 -4.16 5.20 10.77
N LEU A 117 -3.38 6.20 11.16
CA LEU A 117 -3.83 7.37 11.91
C LEU A 117 -3.81 8.58 10.98
N TRP A 118 -4.88 9.35 10.93
CA TRP A 118 -4.92 10.60 10.16
C TRP A 118 -5.56 11.72 10.97
N ASP A 119 -5.20 12.93 10.59
CA ASP A 119 -5.73 14.17 11.12
C ASP A 119 -6.16 15.06 9.95
N ALA A 120 -7.17 15.90 10.16
CA ALA A 120 -7.59 16.96 9.27
C ALA A 120 -7.83 18.20 10.15
N ARG A 121 -6.72 18.84 10.53
CA ARG A 121 -6.68 19.84 11.61
C ARG A 121 -7.57 21.04 11.32
N ALA A 122 -7.54 21.54 10.08
CA ALA A 122 -8.38 22.65 9.66
C ALA A 122 -9.87 22.28 9.69
N ALA A 123 -10.20 21.02 9.36
CA ALA A 123 -11.56 20.48 9.48
C ALA A 123 -11.93 20.00 10.91
N LYS A 124 -11.05 20.18 11.91
CA LYS A 124 -11.23 19.72 13.30
C LYS A 124 -11.70 18.27 13.41
N SER A 125 -11.14 17.38 12.58
CA SER A 125 -11.49 15.97 12.60
C SER A 125 -10.26 15.10 12.50
N SER A 126 -10.24 14.00 13.25
CA SER A 126 -9.20 12.97 13.16
C SER A 126 -9.87 11.60 13.06
N GLY A 127 -9.08 10.57 12.76
CA GLY A 127 -9.60 9.22 12.79
C GLY A 127 -8.57 8.15 12.52
N ASN A 128 -9.05 6.92 12.68
CA ASN A 128 -8.31 5.71 12.41
C ASN A 128 -8.88 5.03 11.15
N GLY A 129 -8.05 4.31 10.42
CA GLY A 129 -8.45 3.42 9.32
C GLY A 129 -7.50 2.23 9.26
N ALA A 130 -7.81 1.20 8.48
CA ALA A 130 -7.01 -0.03 8.52
C ALA A 130 -7.03 -0.81 7.21
N CYS A 131 -5.88 -1.12 6.63
CA CYS A 131 -5.80 -2.04 5.50
C CYS A 131 -5.77 -3.46 6.07
N GLY A 132 -6.90 -4.16 6.03
CA GLY A 132 -7.02 -5.53 6.54
C GLY A 132 -6.70 -6.57 5.48
N TYR A 133 -6.09 -7.68 5.89
CA TYR A 133 -5.70 -8.79 5.03
C TYR A 133 -6.18 -10.11 5.62
N THR A 134 -6.51 -11.05 4.74
CA THR A 134 -6.91 -12.41 5.12
C THR A 134 -6.04 -13.43 4.39
N LYS A 135 -5.60 -14.44 5.12
CA LYS A 135 -4.88 -15.59 4.56
C LYS A 135 -5.84 -16.51 3.81
N LEU A 136 -5.47 -16.87 2.60
CA LEU A 136 -6.17 -17.82 1.75
C LEU A 136 -5.81 -19.26 2.15
N ALA A 137 -6.65 -20.22 1.76
CA ALA A 137 -6.46 -21.64 2.08
C ALA A 137 -5.13 -22.21 1.57
N ASN A 138 -4.60 -21.65 0.46
CA ASN A 138 -3.29 -22.02 -0.10
C ASN A 138 -2.10 -21.32 0.60
N GLY A 139 -2.33 -20.61 1.71
CA GLY A 139 -1.30 -19.93 2.49
C GLY A 139 -0.90 -18.54 1.99
N THR A 140 -1.42 -18.09 0.84
CA THR A 140 -1.20 -16.73 0.30
C THR A 140 -2.15 -15.70 0.89
N TRP A 141 -2.02 -14.43 0.56
CA TRP A 141 -2.75 -13.33 1.20
C TRP A 141 -3.52 -12.47 0.20
N ARG A 142 -4.62 -11.89 0.66
CA ARG A 142 -5.38 -10.85 -0.06
C ARG A 142 -5.72 -9.69 0.86
N ILE A 143 -5.85 -8.50 0.29
CA ILE A 143 -6.46 -7.36 0.99
C ILE A 143 -7.98 -7.55 1.06
N ASN A 144 -8.61 -7.00 2.10
CA ASN A 144 -10.06 -6.83 2.20
C ASN A 144 -10.40 -5.43 1.66
N PRO A 145 -10.95 -5.29 0.43
CA PRO A 145 -11.08 -4.00 -0.27
C PRO A 145 -11.94 -2.96 0.44
N SER A 146 -12.77 -3.39 1.40
CA SER A 146 -13.66 -2.53 2.18
C SER A 146 -13.01 -1.91 3.42
N THR A 147 -11.77 -2.28 3.75
CA THR A 147 -11.14 -1.90 5.04
C THR A 147 -10.24 -0.67 4.93
N CYS A 148 -9.66 -0.40 3.76
CA CYS A 148 -8.63 0.63 3.54
C CYS A 148 -9.16 2.06 3.30
#